data_AF-A0A3A8PUL5-F1
#
_entry.id   AF-A0A3A8PUL5-F1
#
_cell.length_a   1.000
_cell.length_b   1.000
_cell.length_c   1.000
_cell.angle_alpha   90.00
_cell.angle_beta   90.00
_cell.angle_gamma   90.00
#
_symmetry.space_group_name_H-M   'P 1'
#
loop_
_entity.id
_entity.type
_entity.pdbx_description
1 polymer ?
#
loop_
_entity_poly.entity_id
_entity_poly.type
_entity_poly.pdbx_seq_one_letter_code
_entity_poly.pdbx_strand_id
1 'polypeptide(L)'
;MLGSVFAWYRDLEDLSVQDFARRLGCTVETLYWVSLCRKPEGAAFSEHVNQIADHFGIDAFELSKVLRDMEATAALLATENSPLEPEARAVLMAALDREKNS
;
A
#
# COMPACT_ATOMS: atom_id res chain seq x y z
N MET A 1 -4.49 -10.94 -2.83
CA MET A 1 -3.94 -11.48 -1.56
C MET A 1 -2.81 -10.57 -1.09
N LEU A 2 -2.30 -10.68 0.14
CA LEU A 2 -1.19 -9.82 0.58
C LEU A 2 0.08 -10.02 -0.25
N GLY A 3 0.36 -11.23 -0.74
CA GLY A 3 1.56 -11.51 -1.53
C GLY A 3 1.69 -10.67 -2.80
N SER A 4 0.59 -10.41 -3.51
CA SER A 4 0.62 -9.53 -4.68
C SER A 4 0.89 -8.07 -4.30
N VAL A 5 0.39 -7.63 -3.14
CA VAL A 5 0.64 -6.27 -2.62
C VAL A 5 2.10 -6.13 -2.21
N PHE A 6 2.66 -7.13 -1.52
CA PHE A 6 4.06 -7.11 -1.09
C PHE A 6 5.02 -7.18 -2.26
N ALA A 7 4.73 -8.00 -3.28
CA ALA A 7 5.53 -8.03 -4.50
C ALA A 7 5.55 -6.65 -5.16
N TRP A 8 4.38 -6.04 -5.36
CA TRP A 8 4.27 -4.73 -5.97
C TRP A 8 4.95 -3.62 -5.16
N TYR A 9 4.75 -3.59 -3.84
CA TYR A 9 5.41 -2.61 -2.96
C TYR A 9 6.93 -2.72 -3.01
N ARG A 10 7.46 -3.95 -2.97
CA ARG A 10 8.91 -4.19 -3.07
C ARG A 10 9.48 -3.74 -4.41
N ASP A 11 8.76 -3.98 -5.50
CA ASP A 11 9.19 -3.56 -6.83
C ASP A 11 9.17 -2.02 -6.94
N LEU A 12 8.19 -1.35 -6.33
CA LEU A 12 8.09 0.10 -6.30
C LEU A 12 9.21 0.75 -5.47
N GLU A 13 9.55 0.16 -4.32
CA GLU A 13 10.53 0.69 -3.38
C GLU A 13 11.94 0.12 -3.57
N ASP A 14 12.16 -0.70 -4.60
CA ASP A 14 13.42 -1.44 -4.86
C ASP A 14 13.94 -2.22 -3.63
N LEU A 15 13.04 -2.94 -2.96
CA LEU A 15 13.33 -3.69 -1.73
C LEU A 15 13.56 -5.18 -1.99
N SER A 16 14.66 -5.71 -1.45
CA SER A 16 14.84 -7.16 -1.37
C SER A 16 13.81 -7.81 -0.43
N VAL A 17 13.61 -9.12 -0.54
CA VAL A 17 12.68 -9.87 0.34
C VAL A 17 13.15 -9.77 1.79
N GLN A 18 14.46 -9.78 2.01
CA GLN A 18 15.09 -9.69 3.32
C GLN A 18 14.88 -8.30 3.94
N ASP A 19 15.03 -7.24 3.15
CA ASP A 19 14.81 -5.85 3.62
C ASP A 19 13.36 -5.64 4.00
N PHE A 20 12.44 -6.15 3.19
CA PHE A 20 11.02 -6.05 3.45
C PHE A 20 10.59 -6.84 4.69
N ALA A 21 11.12 -8.06 4.88
CA ALA A 21 10.86 -8.84 6.09
C ALA A 21 11.38 -8.11 7.35
N ARG A 22 12.60 -7.54 7.28
CA ARG A 22 13.16 -6.73 8.37
C ARG A 22 12.30 -5.51 8.70
N ARG A 23 11.78 -4.83 7.67
CA ARG A 23 10.90 -3.67 7.84
C ARG A 23 9.62 -4.05 8.58
N LEU A 24 9.01 -5.18 8.24
CA LEU A 24 7.82 -5.69 8.96
C LEU A 24 8.15 -6.31 10.32
N GLY A 25 9.42 -6.30 10.76
CA GLY A 25 9.84 -6.87 12.03
C GLY A 25 9.79 -8.39 12.08
N CYS A 26 9.88 -9.06 10.93
CA CYS A 26 9.64 -10.50 10.81
C CYS A 26 10.72 -11.25 10.02
N THR A 27 10.65 -12.57 10.01
CA THR A 27 11.53 -13.42 9.19
C THR A 27 10.99 -13.54 7.76
N VAL A 28 11.83 -13.94 6.80
CA VAL A 28 11.40 -14.22 5.42
C VAL A 28 10.35 -15.35 5.39
N GLU A 29 10.46 -16.33 6.27
CA GLU A 29 9.47 -17.40 6.40
C GLU A 29 8.13 -16.87 6.90
N THR A 30 8.13 -16.04 7.96
CA THR A 30 6.91 -15.37 8.45
C THR A 30 6.29 -14.51 7.35
N LEU A 31 7.10 -13.76 6.61
CA LEU A 31 6.64 -12.95 5.48
C LEU A 31 5.94 -13.79 4.41
N TYR A 32 6.46 -14.99 4.11
CA TYR A 32 5.81 -15.93 3.20
C TYR A 32 4.42 -16.34 3.70
N TRP A 33 4.27 -16.67 4.99
CA TRP A 33 2.96 -17.00 5.56
C TRP A 33 1.98 -15.82 5.55
N VAL A 34 2.44 -14.62 5.91
CA VAL A 34 1.63 -13.39 5.87
C VAL A 34 1.18 -13.11 4.43
N SER A 35 2.00 -13.41 3.42
CA SER A 35 1.66 -13.21 2.01
C SER A 35 0.41 -14.01 1.57
N LEU A 36 0.08 -15.10 2.27
CA LEU A 36 -1.10 -15.92 2.01
C LEU A 36 -2.39 -15.34 2.61
N CYS A 37 -2.27 -14.34 3.48
CA CYS A 37 -3.44 -13.73 4.10
C CYS A 37 -4.25 -12.90 3.10
N ARG A 38 -5.54 -12.77 3.39
CA ARG A 38 -6.43 -11.85 2.68
C ARG A 38 -5.99 -10.41 2.96
N LYS A 39 -6.06 -9.55 1.95
CA LYS A 39 -5.77 -8.11 2.10
C LYS A 39 -6.82 -7.47 3.03
N PRO A 40 -6.43 -6.77 4.11
CA PRO A 40 -7.31 -5.93 4.90
C PRO A 40 -7.93 -4.80 4.05
N GLU A 41 -9.23 -4.57 4.20
CA GLU A 41 -10.01 -3.59 3.42
C GLU A 41 -11.21 -3.06 4.21
N GLY A 42 -11.72 -1.89 3.79
CA GLY A 42 -12.99 -1.34 4.26
C GLY A 42 -13.00 -0.95 5.74
N ALA A 43 -14.18 -0.99 6.35
CA ALA A 43 -14.39 -0.57 7.74
C ALA A 43 -13.61 -1.42 8.76
N ALA A 44 -13.34 -2.69 8.43
CA ALA A 44 -12.60 -3.63 9.28
C ALA A 44 -11.08 -3.61 9.04
N PHE A 45 -10.55 -2.67 8.26
CA PHE A 45 -9.13 -2.61 7.91
C PHE A 45 -8.22 -2.67 9.13
N SER A 46 -8.44 -1.80 10.13
CA SER A 46 -7.59 -1.72 11.30
C SER A 46 -7.64 -3.00 12.14
N GLU A 47 -8.83 -3.59 12.29
CA GLU A 47 -9.01 -4.82 13.04
C GLU A 47 -8.27 -5.99 12.38
N HIS A 48 -8.43 -6.15 11.07
CA HIS A 48 -7.75 -7.22 10.32
C HIS A 48 -6.23 -7.04 10.31
N VAL A 49 -5.72 -5.80 10.21
CA VAL A 49 -4.27 -5.54 10.32
C VAL A 49 -3.75 -5.99 11.67
N ASN A 50 -4.43 -5.63 12.77
CA ASN A 50 -4.03 -6.02 14.11
C ASN A 50 -4.10 -7.54 14.30
N GLN A 51 -5.15 -8.20 13.82
CA GLN A 51 -5.28 -9.66 13.91
C GLN A 51 -4.13 -10.39 13.18
N ILE A 52 -3.73 -9.92 12.01
CA ILE A 52 -2.59 -10.48 11.27
C ILE A 52 -1.29 -10.21 12.03
N ALA A 53 -1.11 -8.97 12.51
CA ALA A 53 0.08 -8.56 13.24
C ALA A 53 0.30 -9.40 14.50
N ASP A 54 -0.74 -9.56 15.31
CA ASP A 54 -0.72 -10.35 16.54
C ASP A 54 -0.49 -11.83 16.25
N HIS A 55 -1.11 -12.38 15.20
CA HIS A 55 -0.98 -13.80 14.85
C HIS A 55 0.45 -14.17 14.40
N PHE A 56 1.10 -13.30 13.64
CA PHE A 56 2.43 -13.58 13.07
C PHE A 56 3.59 -12.90 13.80
N GLY A 57 3.29 -12.08 14.82
CA GLY A 57 4.30 -11.31 15.57
C GLY A 57 5.02 -10.28 14.71
N ILE A 58 4.28 -9.58 13.83
CA ILE A 58 4.83 -8.55 12.94
C ILE A 58 4.40 -7.15 13.37
N ASP A 59 5.07 -6.12 12.86
CA ASP A 59 4.72 -4.74 13.21
C ASP A 59 3.42 -4.31 12.50
N ALA A 60 2.36 -4.09 13.30
CA ALA A 60 1.05 -3.66 12.82
C ALA A 60 1.09 -2.27 12.15
N PHE A 61 1.91 -1.36 12.67
CA PHE A 61 2.04 -0.02 12.13
C PHE A 61 2.71 -0.07 10.75
N GLU A 62 3.83 -0.78 10.62
CA GLU A 62 4.51 -0.92 9.32
C GLU A 62 3.65 -1.68 8.30
N LEU A 63 2.93 -2.73 8.71
CA LEU A 63 1.97 -3.40 7.83
C LEU A 63 0.88 -2.43 7.37
N SER A 64 0.29 -1.65 8.28
CA SER A 64 -0.74 -0.67 7.92
C SER A 64 -0.23 0.37 6.93
N LYS A 65 1.00 0.86 7.13
CA LYS A 65 1.65 1.86 6.28
C LYS A 65 1.85 1.34 4.87
N VAL A 66 2.42 0.15 4.72
CA VAL A 66 2.59 -0.49 3.40
C VAL A 66 1.25 -0.61 2.67
N LEU A 67 0.19 -1.04 3.35
CA LEU A 67 -1.12 -1.18 2.73
C LEU A 67 -1.73 0.16 2.30
N ARG A 68 -1.54 1.22 3.12
CA ARG A 68 -2.02 2.58 2.80
C ARG A 68 -1.25 3.23 1.66
N ASP A 69 0.07 3.08 1.64
CA ASP A 69 0.92 3.58 0.55
C ASP A 69 0.49 2.97 -0.80
N MET A 70 0.09 1.69 -0.77
CA MET A 70 -0.42 0.99 -1.95
C MET A 70 -1.81 1.43 -2.38
N GLU A 71 -2.73 1.66 -1.43
CA GLU A 71 -4.03 2.24 -1.74
C GLU A 71 -3.90 3.64 -2.35
N ALA A 72 -3.00 4.48 -1.82
CA ALA A 72 -2.74 5.81 -2.34
C ALA A 72 -2.15 5.77 -3.75
N THR A 73 -1.11 4.95 -3.97
CA THR A 73 -0.48 4.79 -5.30
C THR A 73 -1.47 4.24 -6.32
N ALA A 74 -2.29 3.25 -5.94
CA ALA A 74 -3.32 2.71 -6.83
C ALA A 74 -4.38 3.76 -7.21
N ALA A 75 -4.80 4.60 -6.26
CA ALA A 75 -5.75 5.68 -6.52
C ALA A 75 -5.18 6.76 -7.47
N LEU A 76 -3.89 7.09 -7.33
CA LEU A 76 -3.20 8.01 -8.23
C LEU A 76 -3.15 7.45 -9.66
N LEU A 77 -2.73 6.20 -9.82
CA LEU A 77 -2.67 5.54 -11.14
C LEU A 77 -4.07 5.37 -11.77
N ALA A 78 -5.09 5.12 -10.97
CA ALA A 78 -6.47 5.05 -11.45
C ALA A 78 -6.98 6.42 -11.96
N THR A 79 -6.55 7.51 -11.33
CA THR A 79 -6.89 8.87 -11.76
C THR A 79 -6.19 9.23 -13.07
N GLU A 80 -4.93 8.82 -13.25
CA GLU A 80 -4.17 9.05 -14.49
C GLU A 80 -4.72 8.27 -15.70
N ASN A 81 -5.31 7.11 -15.45
CA ASN A 81 -5.92 6.24 -16.48
C ASN A 81 -7.44 6.42 -16.59
N SER A 82 -8.02 7.39 -15.85
CA SER A 82 -9.44 7.70 -15.94
C SER A 82 -9.76 8.30 -17.32
N PRO A 83 -10.84 7.87 -17.99
CA PRO A 83 -11.31 8.42 -19.26
C PRO A 83 -11.99 9.78 -19.04
N LEU A 84 -11.36 10.66 -18.26
CA LEU A 84 -11.75 12.06 -18.20
C LEU A 84 -11.27 12.73 -19.48
N GLU A 85 -12.16 13.47 -20.12
CA GLU A 85 -11.81 14.33 -21.25
C GLU A 85 -10.57 15.18 -20.89
N PRO A 86 -9.60 15.35 -21.80
CA PRO A 86 -8.32 16.02 -21.52
C PRO A 86 -8.47 17.39 -20.85
N GLU A 87 -9.54 18.11 -21.15
CA GLU A 87 -9.87 19.41 -20.55
C GLU A 87 -10.20 19.32 -19.06
N ALA A 88 -10.98 18.31 -18.64
CA ALA A 88 -11.31 18.11 -17.23
C ALA A 88 -10.06 17.74 -16.40
N ARG A 89 -9.14 16.98 -17.00
CA ARG A 89 -7.85 16.64 -16.39
C ARG A 89 -6.95 17.87 -16.25
N ALA A 90 -6.90 18.74 -17.26
CA ALA A 90 -6.13 19.99 -17.22
C ALA A 90 -6.64 20.96 -16.14
N VAL A 91 -7.96 21.06 -15.95
CA VAL A 91 -8.56 21.90 -14.90
C VAL A 91 -8.24 21.37 -13.50
N LEU A 92 -8.29 20.06 -13.27
CA LEU A 92 -7.94 19.46 -11.98
C LEU A 92 -6.44 19.61 -11.66
N MET A 93 -5.57 19.46 -12.65
CA MET A 93 -4.12 19.72 -12.47
C MET A 93 -3.84 21.19 -12.15
N ALA A 94 -4.53 22.12 -12.80
CA ALA A 94 -4.39 23.55 -12.52
C ALA A 94 -4.90 23.96 -11.12
N ALA A 95 -5.85 23.21 -10.54
CA ALA A 95 -6.33 23.44 -9.18
C ALA A 95 -5.31 22.97 -8.13
N LEU A 96 -4.69 21.80 -8.33
CA LEU A 96 -3.63 21.27 -7.46
C LEU A 96 -2.39 22.17 -7.41
N ASP A 97 -1.97 22.72 -8.55
CA ASP A 97 -0.81 23.60 -8.65
C ASP A 97 -0.98 24.92 -7.86
N ARG A 98 -2.23 25.37 -7.68
CA ARG A 98 -2.54 26.58 -6.90
C ARG A 98 -2.46 26.36 -5.39
N GLU A 99 -2.68 25.14 -4.92
CA GLU A 99 -2.55 24.81 -3.48
C GLU A 99 -1.08 24.64 -3.06
N LYS A 100 -0.19 24.23 -3.98
CA LYS A 100 1.22 24.00 -3.69
C LYS A 100 2.08 25.28 -3.66
N ASN A 101 1.51 26.40 -4.09
CA ASN A 101 2.19 27.70 -4.23
C ASN A 101 1.60 28.79 -3.32
N SER A 102 0.83 28.39 -2.29
CA SER A 102 0.36 29.26 -1.19
C SER A 102 1.03 28.89 0.13
#